data_AF-A0A2H0Z5A2-F1
#
_entry.id   AF-A0A2H0Z5A2-F1
#
_cell.length_a   1.000
_cell.length_b   1.000
_cell.length_c   1.000
_cell.angle_alpha   90.00
_cell.angle_beta   90.00
_cell.angle_gamma   90.00
#
_symmetry.space_group_name_H-M   'P 1'
#
loop_
_entity.id
_entity.type
_entity.pdbx_description
1 polymer ?
#
loop_
_entity_poly.entity_id
_entity_poly.type
_entity_poly.pdbx_seq_one_letter_code
_entity_poly.pdbx_strand_id
1 'polypeptide(L)'
;MSYSKDHPYNSLPLLLPDASLLEKVSIYKKLTEARVALAELKGRLPIIPNPLMLINTLVLQEAKDSSTIENIFTTNDKLYKAFSSTASNTDSAT
;
A
#
# COMPACT_ATOMS: atom_id res chain seq x y z
N MET A 1 25.89 6.42 -16.12
CA MET A 1 25.36 7.76 -16.43
C MET A 1 24.81 8.35 -15.14
N SER A 2 25.19 9.58 -14.79
CA SER A 2 24.53 10.29 -13.68
C SER A 2 23.11 10.66 -14.08
N TYR A 3 22.16 10.59 -13.13
CA TYR A 3 20.77 11.00 -13.37
C TYR A 3 20.69 12.47 -13.82
N SER A 4 19.82 12.76 -14.79
CA SER A 4 19.45 14.12 -15.21
C SER A 4 17.93 14.18 -15.41
N LYS A 5 17.29 15.20 -14.83
CA LYS A 5 15.82 15.37 -14.90
C LYS A 5 15.31 15.61 -16.33
N ASP A 6 16.13 16.22 -17.18
CA ASP A 6 15.76 16.64 -18.53
C ASP A 6 16.02 15.53 -19.57
N HIS A 7 16.54 14.37 -19.14
CA HIS A 7 16.80 13.23 -20.01
C HIS A 7 16.20 11.93 -19.43
N PRO A 8 15.49 11.12 -20.23
CA PRO A 8 14.98 9.83 -19.79
C PRO A 8 16.09 8.95 -19.22
N TYR A 9 15.89 8.42 -18.01
CA TYR A 9 16.90 7.61 -17.33
C TYR A 9 16.85 6.14 -17.77
N ASN A 10 17.11 5.90 -19.06
CA ASN A 10 17.02 4.58 -19.69
C ASN A 10 18.09 3.59 -19.20
N SER A 11 19.12 4.08 -18.52
CA SER A 11 20.18 3.28 -17.90
C SER A 11 19.97 3.14 -16.39
N LEU A 12 18.71 2.91 -15.97
CA LEU A 12 18.37 2.65 -14.57
C LEU A 12 19.23 1.47 -14.05
N PRO A 13 19.92 1.62 -12.91
CA PRO A 13 20.67 0.52 -12.33
C PRO A 13 19.75 -0.68 -12.07
N LEU A 14 20.30 -1.89 -12.21
CA LEU A 14 19.60 -3.10 -11.83
C LEU A 14 19.25 -3.07 -10.33
N LEU A 15 18.17 -3.78 -9.97
CA LEU A 15 17.63 -3.77 -8.62
C LEU A 15 18.62 -4.33 -7.59
N LEU A 16 18.40 -3.85 -6.36
CA LEU A 16 19.20 -3.99 -5.14
C LEU A 16 20.52 -3.21 -5.18
N PRO A 17 20.62 -2.11 -4.40
CA PRO A 17 21.91 -1.59 -4.01
C PRO A 17 22.72 -2.68 -3.30
N ASP A 18 24.04 -2.52 -3.26
CA ASP A 18 24.94 -3.35 -2.43
C ASP A 18 24.31 -3.65 -1.06
N ALA A 19 24.31 -4.91 -0.63
CA ALA A 19 23.70 -5.35 0.63
C ALA A 19 24.15 -4.50 1.83
N SER A 20 25.40 -4.04 1.83
CA SER A 20 25.95 -3.12 2.85
C SER A 20 25.16 -1.82 3.03
N LEU A 21 24.39 -1.39 2.03
CA LEU A 21 23.52 -0.22 2.11
C LEU A 21 22.24 -0.48 2.91
N LEU A 22 21.79 -1.74 2.99
CA LEU A 22 20.59 -2.19 3.69
C LEU A 22 20.90 -2.75 5.10
N GLU A 23 22.08 -3.35 5.28
CA GLU A 23 22.51 -3.97 6.54
C GLU A 23 23.00 -2.95 7.59
N LYS A 24 22.15 -1.95 7.85
CA LYS A 24 22.43 -0.89 8.82
C LYS A 24 21.60 -1.10 10.07
N VAL A 25 22.22 -0.89 11.23
CA VAL A 25 21.55 -0.98 12.54
C VAL A 25 20.28 -0.11 12.59
N SER A 26 20.29 1.07 11.97
CA SER A 26 19.12 1.96 11.88
C SER A 26 17.96 1.34 11.08
N ILE A 27 18.26 0.70 9.95
CA ILE A 27 17.27 0.01 9.11
C ILE A 27 16.73 -1.19 9.87
N TYR A 28 17.58 -1.99 10.51
CA TYR A 28 17.14 -3.15 11.27
C TYR A 28 16.27 -2.79 12.47
N LYS A 29 16.55 -1.70 13.19
CA LYS A 29 15.67 -1.21 14.25
C LYS A 29 14.26 -0.92 13.71
N LYS A 30 14.17 -0.24 12.56
CA LYS A 30 12.88 0.06 11.92
C LYS A 30 12.19 -1.19 11.38
N LEU A 31 12.95 -2.12 10.81
CA LEU A 31 12.44 -3.41 10.37
C LEU A 31 11.84 -4.20 11.54
N THR A 32 12.51 -4.22 12.70
CA THR A 32 12.00 -4.88 13.90
C THR A 32 10.69 -4.24 14.36
N GLU A 33 10.63 -2.90 14.48
CA GLU A 33 9.41 -2.18 14.85
C GLU A 33 8.24 -2.52 13.90
N ALA A 34 8.48 -2.45 12.58
CA ALA A 34 7.46 -2.79 11.57
C ALA A 34 7.02 -4.26 11.65
N ARG A 35 7.97 -5.19 11.83
CA ARG A 35 7.68 -6.63 11.97
C ARG A 35 6.84 -6.92 13.20
N VAL A 36 7.13 -6.27 14.33
CA VAL A 36 6.35 -6.42 15.57
C VAL A 36 4.92 -5.96 15.35
N ALA A 37 4.71 -4.77 14.78
CA ALA A 37 3.36 -4.26 14.49
C ALA A 37 2.56 -5.18 13.56
N LEU A 38 3.19 -5.72 12.51
CA LEU A 38 2.55 -6.67 11.60
C LEU A 38 2.23 -8.01 12.27
N ALA A 39 3.14 -8.53 13.10
CA ALA A 39 2.94 -9.77 13.83
C ALA A 39 1.79 -9.65 14.84
N GLU A 40 1.70 -8.50 15.51
CA GLU A 40 0.62 -8.16 16.42
C GLU A 40 -0.75 -8.10 15.73
N LEU A 41 -0.83 -7.46 14.56
CA LEU A 41 -2.06 -7.46 13.75
C LEU A 41 -2.43 -8.88 13.35
N LYS A 42 -1.48 -9.65 12.81
CA LYS A 42 -1.69 -11.04 12.41
C LYS A 42 -2.16 -11.92 13.57
N GLY A 43 -1.61 -11.73 14.77
CA GLY A 43 -1.98 -12.47 15.97
C GLY A 43 -3.36 -12.11 16.51
N ARG A 44 -3.82 -10.87 16.32
CA ARG A 44 -5.14 -10.41 16.77
C ARG A 44 -6.27 -10.66 15.77
N LEU A 45 -6.00 -10.82 14.48
CA LEU A 45 -7.05 -11.09 13.48
C LEU A 45 -7.97 -12.29 13.83
N PRO A 46 -7.47 -13.45 14.31
CA PRO A 46 -8.32 -14.62 14.57
C PRO A 46 -9.36 -14.45 15.69
N ILE A 47 -9.16 -13.50 16.62
CA ILE A 47 -10.13 -13.25 17.71
C ILE A 47 -11.27 -12.31 17.28
N ILE A 48 -11.18 -11.71 16.09
CA ILE A 48 -12.21 -10.83 15.55
C ILE A 48 -13.30 -11.71 14.92
N PRO A 49 -14.59 -11.51 15.26
CA PRO A 49 -15.68 -12.34 14.75
C PRO A 49 -15.78 -12.41 13.21
N ASN A 50 -15.37 -11.35 12.51
CA ASN A 50 -15.26 -11.31 11.05
C ASN A 50 -13.98 -10.54 10.63
N PRO A 51 -12.84 -11.21 10.54
CA PRO A 51 -11.58 -10.56 10.20
C PRO A 51 -11.55 -10.05 8.75
N LEU A 52 -12.30 -10.70 7.85
CA LEU A 52 -12.39 -10.28 6.45
C LEU A 52 -13.05 -8.90 6.30
N MET A 53 -14.04 -8.59 7.14
CA MET A 53 -14.66 -7.26 7.14
C MET A 53 -13.63 -6.17 7.44
N LEU A 54 -12.76 -6.38 8.44
CA LEU A 54 -11.70 -5.44 8.78
C LEU A 54 -10.70 -5.28 7.62
N ILE A 55 -10.25 -6.39 7.04
CA ILE A 55 -9.31 -6.36 5.91
C ILE A 55 -9.92 -5.62 4.71
N ASN A 56 -11.18 -5.90 4.35
CA ASN A 56 -11.84 -5.22 3.24
C ASN A 56 -11.92 -3.71 3.47
N THR A 57 -12.26 -3.27 4.69
CA THR A 57 -12.25 -1.85 5.05
C THR A 57 -10.86 -1.23 4.89
N LEU A 58 -9.80 -1.89 5.36
CA LEU A 58 -8.43 -1.40 5.22
C LEU A 58 -8.02 -1.26 3.75
N VAL A 59 -8.36 -2.25 2.92
CA VAL A 59 -8.08 -2.23 1.48
C VAL A 59 -8.77 -1.06 0.79
N LEU A 60 -10.04 -0.79 1.11
CA LEU A 60 -10.77 0.34 0.52
C LEU A 60 -10.18 1.69 0.95
N GLN A 61 -9.73 1.82 2.20
CA GLN A 61 -9.07 3.05 2.65
C GLN A 61 -7.72 3.26 1.97
N GLU A 62 -6.91 2.21 1.86
CA GLU A 62 -5.64 2.24 1.13
C GLU A 62 -5.86 2.65 -0.33
N ALA A 63 -6.84 2.03 -1.01
CA ALA A 63 -7.18 2.38 -2.38
C ALA A 63 -7.57 3.86 -2.51
N LYS A 64 -8.39 4.40 -1.59
CA LYS A 64 -8.76 5.82 -1.58
C LYS A 64 -7.55 6.73 -1.45
N ASP A 65 -6.71 6.45 -0.45
CA ASP A 65 -5.61 7.32 -0.08
C ASP A 65 -4.50 7.26 -1.13
N SER A 66 -4.19 6.08 -1.65
CA SER A 66 -3.27 5.87 -2.77
C SER A 66 -3.75 6.56 -4.05
N SER A 67 -5.04 6.45 -4.38
CA SER A 67 -5.62 7.14 -5.54
C SER A 67 -5.58 8.66 -5.39
N THR A 68 -5.71 9.17 -4.17
CA THR A 68 -5.64 10.62 -3.90
C THR A 68 -4.26 11.19 -4.22
N ILE A 69 -3.18 10.42 -4.02
CA ILE A 69 -1.82 10.83 -4.39
C ILE A 69 -1.71 11.07 -5.90
N GLU A 70 -2.45 10.29 -6.70
CA GLU A 70 -2.50 10.39 -8.16
C GLU A 70 -3.55 11.39 -8.68
N ASN A 71 -4.13 12.23 -7.80
CA ASN A 71 -5.22 13.17 -8.10
C ASN A 71 -6.56 12.51 -8.50
N ILE A 72 -6.79 11.26 -8.09
CA ILE A 72 -8.07 10.56 -8.27
C ILE A 72 -8.86 10.63 -6.96
N PHE A 73 -9.92 11.44 -6.95
CA PHE A 73 -10.71 11.70 -5.73
C PHE A 73 -11.98 10.86 -5.69
N THR A 74 -12.13 10.10 -4.62
CA THR A 74 -13.36 9.35 -4.31
C THR A 74 -13.72 9.48 -2.84
N THR A 75 -14.84 8.89 -2.41
CA THR A 75 -15.30 8.90 -1.02
C THR A 75 -15.46 7.49 -0.49
N ASN A 76 -15.39 7.35 0.83
CA ASN A 76 -15.63 6.07 1.50
C ASN A 76 -17.00 5.50 1.10
N ASP A 77 -18.05 6.33 1.12
CA ASP A 77 -19.40 5.92 0.75
C ASP A 77 -19.48 5.37 -0.69
N LYS A 78 -18.86 6.05 -1.66
CA LYS A 78 -18.80 5.56 -3.05
C LYS A 78 -18.06 4.23 -3.16
N LEU A 79 -16.92 4.09 -2.47
CA LEU A 79 -16.13 2.86 -2.47
C LEU A 79 -16.89 1.68 -1.83
N TYR A 80 -17.55 1.89 -0.69
CA TYR A 80 -18.34 0.85 -0.04
C TYR A 80 -19.56 0.46 -0.87
N LYS A 81 -20.25 1.41 -1.49
CA LYS A 81 -21.37 1.14 -2.41
C LYS A 81 -20.91 0.30 -3.60
N ALA A 82 -19.83 0.73 -4.27
CA ALA A 82 -19.26 -0.01 -5.39
C ALA A 82 -18.85 -1.44 -4.99
N PHE A 83 -18.16 -1.59 -3.86
CA PHE A 83 -17.73 -2.89 -3.33
C PHE A 83 -18.91 -3.83 -3.00
N SER A 84 -20.02 -3.30 -2.47
CA SER A 84 -21.20 -4.08 -2.12
C SER A 84 -22.13 -4.39 -3.30
N SER A 85 -21.97 -3.68 -4.43
CA SER A 85 -22.85 -3.81 -5.58
C SER A 85 -22.53 -5.06 -6.41
N THR A 86 -23.55 -5.85 -6.75
CA THR A 86 -23.44 -7.02 -7.64
C THR A 86 -23.60 -6.67 -9.12
N ALA A 87 -23.97 -5.42 -9.43
CA ALA A 87 -24.14 -4.93 -10.79
C ALA A 87 -22.93 -4.10 -11.20
N SER A 88 -22.34 -4.42 -12.34
CA SER A 88 -21.22 -3.71 -12.97
C SER A 88 -21.65 -2.35 -13.53
N ASN A 89 -22.02 -1.41 -12.66
CA ASN A 89 -22.00 0.00 -13.01
C ASN A 89 -20.61 0.52 -12.70
N THR A 90 -19.73 0.42 -13.69
CA THR A 90 -18.36 0.96 -13.63
C THR A 90 -18.42 2.46 -13.84
N ASP A 91 -18.12 3.24 -12.79
CA ASP A 91 -17.75 4.64 -12.96
C ASP A 91 -16.39 4.68 -13.65
N SER A 92 -16.29 5.32 -14.81
CA SER A 92 -15.05 5.33 -15.61
C SER A 92 -13.88 6.05 -14.92
N ALA A 93 -14.14 6.71 -13.78
CA ALA A 93 -13.16 7.40 -12.96
C ALA A 93 -12.74 6.65 -11.67
N THR A 94 -13.24 5.43 -11.41
CA THR A 94 -12.86 4.60 -10.25
C THR A 94 -12.45 3.19 -10.69
#